data_AF-A0A924Y1L7-F1
#
_entry.id   AF-A0A924Y1L7-F1
#
_cell.length_a   1.000
_cell.length_b   1.000
_cell.length_c   1.000
_cell.angle_alpha   90.00
_cell.angle_beta   90.00
_cell.angle_gamma   90.00
#
_symmetry.space_group_name_H-M   'P 1'
#
loop_
_entity.id
_entity.type
_entity.pdbx_description
1 polymer ?
#
loop_
_entity_poly.entity_id
_entity_poly.type
_entity_poly.pdbx_seq_one_letter_code
_entity_poly.pdbx_strand_id
1 'polypeptide(L)'
;AAQADGVFRTDIERRGAIAGWIQGKVVQSLALDALLCAPFACDRLLPVARRFNWQDLYTNAGQFQDVSGEGQHLPDPAQCLQIAELKTGRLFKTGIESAAELAGASVSQTEALGTWIHRLAVAYQLRDDLEDLSRSSEKGQGRSVGTDLVTCKPTYIMSLAQAQADPVQRAALIEWVANPSSDPGAIAGMITILRATGAVEKCAAKVKSCVDEGLTALHQASPAFTPEMLTRMEHFTEYFISAEYWERALSPLPDPLFPPERVAGPDEHVPREKRHE
;
A
#
# COMPACT_ATOMS: atom_id res chain seq x y z
N ALA A 1 8.31 -33.86 -14.00
CA ALA A 1 7.35 -32.77 -14.29
C ALA A 1 7.00 -32.15 -12.94
N ALA A 2 7.66 -31.04 -12.61
CA ALA A 2 7.47 -30.37 -11.33
C ALA A 2 6.02 -29.86 -11.26
N GLN A 3 5.30 -30.22 -10.19
CA GLN A 3 4.10 -29.50 -9.79
C GLN A 3 4.53 -28.04 -9.61
N ALA A 4 4.10 -27.17 -10.54
CA ALA A 4 4.12 -25.75 -10.30
C ALA A 4 3.28 -25.51 -9.04
N ASP A 5 3.89 -25.00 -7.98
CA ASP A 5 3.15 -24.39 -6.88
C ASP A 5 2.17 -23.42 -7.55
N GLY A 6 0.86 -23.67 -7.46
CA GLY A 6 -0.18 -23.00 -8.27
C GLY A 6 -0.26 -21.46 -8.10
N VAL A 7 0.64 -20.88 -7.32
CA VAL A 7 0.80 -19.46 -7.03
C VAL A 7 1.82 -18.78 -7.97
N PHE A 8 2.84 -19.51 -8.47
CA PHE A 8 3.91 -18.92 -9.30
C PHE A 8 4.08 -19.65 -10.63
N ARG A 9 4.13 -18.91 -11.74
CA ARG A 9 4.19 -19.49 -13.10
C ARG A 9 5.61 -19.73 -13.57
N THR A 10 6.56 -18.95 -13.05
CA THR A 10 7.99 -19.12 -13.34
C THR A 10 8.85 -19.06 -12.08
N ASP A 11 10.03 -19.67 -12.14
CA ASP A 11 11.05 -19.56 -11.09
C ASP A 11 11.55 -18.11 -10.89
N ILE A 12 11.42 -17.26 -11.91
CA ILE A 12 11.81 -15.85 -11.84
C ILE A 12 10.76 -15.07 -11.03
N GLU A 13 9.47 -15.25 -11.33
CA GLU A 13 8.37 -14.66 -10.56
C GLU A 13 8.41 -15.12 -9.10
N ARG A 14 8.61 -16.43 -8.87
CA ARG A 14 8.77 -16.99 -7.53
C ARG A 14 9.93 -16.33 -6.79
N ARG A 15 11.10 -16.21 -7.41
CA ARG A 15 12.28 -15.55 -6.82
C ARG A 15 12.03 -14.07 -6.56
N GLY A 16 11.38 -13.37 -7.48
CA GLY A 16 11.02 -11.95 -7.33
C GLY A 16 10.06 -11.72 -6.16
N ALA A 17 9.02 -12.54 -6.03
CA ALA A 17 8.05 -12.43 -4.93
C ALA A 17 8.69 -12.74 -3.58
N ILE A 18 9.48 -13.80 -3.49
CA ILE A 18 10.24 -14.16 -2.28
C ILE A 18 11.23 -13.04 -1.92
N ALA A 19 11.97 -12.51 -2.91
CA ALA A 19 12.91 -11.41 -2.68
C ALA A 19 12.20 -10.16 -2.15
N GLY A 20 11.04 -9.81 -2.71
CA GLY A 20 10.24 -8.68 -2.22
C GLY A 20 9.77 -8.87 -0.78
N TRP A 21 9.32 -10.07 -0.41
CA TRP A 21 8.95 -10.38 0.99
C TRP A 21 10.14 -10.30 1.94
N ILE A 22 11.29 -10.84 1.55
CA ILE A 22 12.52 -10.78 2.37
C ILE A 22 12.98 -9.32 2.52
N GLN A 23 12.98 -8.54 1.44
CA GLN A 23 13.33 -7.13 1.47
C GLN A 23 12.41 -6.35 2.41
N GLY A 24 11.10 -6.62 2.40
CA GLY A 24 10.16 -6.03 3.34
C GLY A 24 10.54 -6.27 4.81
N LYS A 25 10.93 -7.50 5.15
CA LYS A 25 11.40 -7.84 6.51
C LYS A 25 12.71 -7.17 6.88
N VAL A 26 13.64 -7.03 5.93
CA VAL A 26 14.90 -6.30 6.15
C VAL A 26 14.63 -4.83 6.43
N VAL A 27 13.83 -4.17 5.59
CA VAL A 27 13.46 -2.75 5.76
C VAL A 27 12.74 -2.52 7.09
N GLN A 28 11.83 -3.43 7.47
CA GLN A 28 11.18 -3.37 8.77
C GLN A 28 12.16 -3.48 9.94
N SER A 29 13.12 -4.40 9.87
CA SER A 29 14.13 -4.56 10.92
C SER A 29 14.99 -3.31 11.06
N LEU A 30 15.39 -2.71 9.93
CA LEU A 30 16.13 -1.45 9.92
C LEU A 30 15.29 -0.27 10.44
N ALA A 31 14.00 -0.23 10.11
CA ALA A 31 13.09 0.81 10.61
C ALA A 31 12.90 0.72 12.13
N LEU A 32 12.79 -0.51 12.67
CA LEU A 32 12.71 -0.72 14.11
C LEU A 32 14.02 -0.33 14.82
N ASP A 33 15.19 -0.71 14.26
CA ASP A 33 16.48 -0.26 14.78
C ASP A 33 16.59 1.27 14.80
N ALA A 34 16.22 1.93 13.70
CA ALA A 34 16.22 3.38 13.60
C ALA A 34 15.30 4.04 14.63
N LEU A 35 14.11 3.46 14.87
CA LEU A 35 13.18 3.93 15.89
C LEU A 35 13.76 3.78 17.30
N LEU A 36 14.37 2.63 17.60
CA LEU A 36 14.95 2.35 18.93
C LEU A 36 16.22 3.16 19.20
N CYS A 37 16.96 3.56 18.16
CA CYS A 37 18.11 4.45 18.25
C CYS A 37 17.75 5.95 18.19
N ALA A 38 16.48 6.29 17.96
CA ALA A 38 16.07 7.69 17.87
C ALA A 38 16.23 8.39 19.24
N PRO A 39 16.55 9.70 19.27
CA PRO A 39 16.83 10.43 20.50
C PRO A 39 15.56 10.81 21.30
N PHE A 40 14.63 9.86 21.44
CA PHE A 40 13.42 9.99 22.24
C PHE A 40 13.52 9.14 23.52
N ALA A 41 12.83 9.58 24.57
CA ALA A 41 12.76 8.83 25.81
C ALA A 41 12.02 7.49 25.62
N CYS A 42 12.45 6.45 26.34
CA CYS A 42 11.94 5.09 26.19
C CYS A 42 10.41 4.98 26.40
N ASP A 43 9.85 5.79 27.31
CA ASP A 43 8.42 5.85 27.60
C ASP A 43 7.59 6.37 26.41
N ARG A 44 8.18 7.23 25.56
CA ARG A 44 7.58 7.69 24.30
C ARG A 44 7.79 6.71 23.15
N LEU A 45 8.91 5.99 23.14
CA LEU A 45 9.22 5.00 22.09
C LEU A 45 8.42 3.70 22.22
N LEU A 46 8.17 3.22 23.44
CA LEU A 46 7.53 1.92 23.67
C LEU A 46 6.11 1.81 23.08
N PRO A 47 5.21 2.81 23.25
CA PRO A 47 3.89 2.78 22.60
C PRO A 47 3.99 2.74 21.07
N VAL A 48 4.91 3.51 20.49
CA VAL A 48 5.16 3.54 19.05
C VAL A 48 5.67 2.19 18.54
N ALA A 49 6.67 1.60 19.20
CA ALA A 49 7.19 0.28 18.84
C ALA A 49 6.11 -0.81 18.91
N ARG A 50 5.24 -0.78 19.94
CA ARG A 50 4.09 -1.69 20.05
C ARG A 50 3.10 -1.48 18.92
N ARG A 51 2.83 -0.23 18.51
CA ARG A 51 1.93 0.09 17.39
C ARG A 51 2.45 -0.48 16.08
N PHE A 52 3.75 -0.36 15.81
CA PHE A 52 4.38 -0.95 14.63
C PHE A 52 4.30 -2.49 14.63
N ASN A 53 4.50 -3.14 15.77
CA ASN A 53 4.35 -4.60 15.86
C ASN A 53 2.92 -5.06 15.52
N TRP A 54 1.90 -4.35 16.01
CA TRP A 54 0.51 -4.65 15.65
C TRP A 54 0.22 -4.35 14.18
N GLN A 55 0.73 -3.23 13.66
CA GLN A 55 0.59 -2.88 12.26
C GLN A 55 1.16 -3.97 11.36
N ASP A 56 2.32 -4.54 11.69
CA ASP A 56 2.91 -5.65 10.94
C ASP A 56 1.99 -6.86 10.88
N LEU A 57 1.42 -7.27 12.01
CA LEU A 57 0.43 -8.34 12.05
C LEU A 57 -0.74 -8.07 11.09
N TYR A 58 -1.29 -6.85 11.09
CA TYR A 58 -2.41 -6.50 10.23
C TYR A 58 -2.04 -6.45 8.75
N THR A 59 -0.87 -5.92 8.40
CA THR A 59 -0.40 -5.90 7.02
C THR A 59 -0.15 -7.32 6.51
N ASN A 60 0.45 -8.18 7.33
CA ASN A 60 0.65 -9.60 7.02
C ASN A 60 -0.68 -10.35 6.87
N ALA A 61 -1.67 -10.07 7.73
CA ALA A 61 -3.01 -10.64 7.60
C ALA A 61 -3.73 -10.18 6.32
N GLY A 62 -3.64 -8.89 5.98
CA GLY A 62 -4.19 -8.35 4.73
C GLY A 62 -3.50 -8.96 3.49
N GLN A 63 -2.17 -9.07 3.50
CA GLN A 63 -1.42 -9.71 2.42
C GLN A 63 -1.76 -11.21 2.29
N PHE A 64 -1.97 -11.90 3.41
CA PHE A 64 -2.39 -13.30 3.40
C PHE A 64 -3.79 -13.46 2.80
N GLN A 65 -4.74 -12.57 3.13
CA GLN A 65 -6.08 -12.58 2.54
C GLN A 65 -6.06 -12.29 1.04
N ASP A 66 -5.24 -11.33 0.61
CA ASP A 66 -5.05 -10.96 -0.80
C ASP A 66 -4.58 -12.17 -1.62
N VAL A 67 -3.49 -12.82 -1.18
CA VAL A 67 -2.91 -14.00 -1.86
C VAL A 67 -3.82 -15.22 -1.76
N SER A 68 -4.46 -15.44 -0.61
CA SER A 68 -5.33 -16.63 -0.43
C SER A 68 -6.62 -16.54 -1.24
N GLY A 69 -7.06 -15.33 -1.61
CA GLY A 69 -8.24 -15.12 -2.44
C GLY A 69 -8.01 -15.34 -3.94
N GLU A 70 -6.76 -15.43 -4.39
CA GLU A 70 -6.42 -15.60 -5.81
C GLU A 70 -7.04 -16.89 -6.39
N GLY A 71 -7.77 -16.75 -7.50
CA GLY A 71 -8.34 -17.87 -8.24
C GLY A 71 -9.47 -18.65 -7.54
N GLN A 72 -10.00 -18.17 -6.40
CA GLN A 72 -11.04 -18.90 -5.66
C GLN A 72 -12.46 -18.56 -6.13
N HIS A 73 -12.82 -17.29 -6.10
CA HIS A 73 -14.16 -16.80 -6.42
C HIS A 73 -14.11 -15.33 -6.82
N LEU A 74 -15.19 -14.83 -7.42
CA LEU A 74 -15.33 -13.41 -7.67
C LEU A 74 -15.37 -12.64 -6.33
N PRO A 75 -14.68 -11.50 -6.23
CA PRO A 75 -14.48 -10.83 -4.95
C PRO A 75 -15.66 -9.96 -4.52
N ASP A 76 -15.84 -9.79 -3.21
CA ASP A 76 -16.81 -8.86 -2.63
C ASP A 76 -16.20 -7.44 -2.49
N PRO A 77 -16.92 -6.36 -2.88
CA PRO A 77 -16.38 -5.01 -2.81
C PRO A 77 -15.95 -4.55 -1.41
N ALA A 78 -16.68 -4.94 -0.35
CA ALA A 78 -16.34 -4.56 1.01
C ALA A 78 -15.07 -5.30 1.47
N GLN A 79 -14.93 -6.58 1.10
CA GLN A 79 -13.72 -7.35 1.36
C GLN A 79 -12.49 -6.74 0.65
N CYS A 80 -12.60 -6.34 -0.61
CA CYS A 80 -11.50 -5.68 -1.34
C CYS A 80 -11.03 -4.40 -0.63
N LEU A 81 -11.97 -3.55 -0.21
CA LEU A 81 -11.66 -2.32 0.51
C LEU A 81 -11.02 -2.63 1.87
N GLN A 82 -11.52 -3.62 2.60
CA GLN A 82 -10.93 -4.06 3.88
C GLN A 82 -9.48 -4.53 3.70
N ILE A 83 -9.20 -5.30 2.64
CA ILE A 83 -7.82 -5.72 2.31
C ILE A 83 -6.93 -4.51 2.06
N ALA A 84 -7.38 -3.53 1.27
CA ALA A 84 -6.63 -2.30 1.01
C ALA A 84 -6.37 -1.48 2.31
N GLU A 85 -7.38 -1.39 3.19
CA GLU A 85 -7.27 -0.74 4.49
C GLU A 85 -6.25 -1.43 5.42
N LEU A 86 -6.22 -2.77 5.44
CA LEU A 86 -5.31 -3.55 6.28
C LEU A 86 -3.87 -3.57 5.74
N LYS A 87 -3.71 -3.86 4.45
CA LYS A 87 -2.41 -4.06 3.81
C LYS A 87 -1.63 -2.76 3.71
N THR A 88 -2.27 -1.71 3.19
CA THR A 88 -1.61 -0.45 2.85
C THR A 88 -2.02 0.65 3.84
N GLY A 89 -3.32 0.81 4.08
CA GLY A 89 -3.84 1.89 4.92
C GLY A 89 -3.27 1.94 6.34
N ARG A 90 -3.11 0.78 7.01
CA ARG A 90 -2.61 0.73 8.39
C ARG A 90 -1.12 1.04 8.52
N LEU A 91 -0.30 0.65 7.54
CA LEU A 91 1.13 0.96 7.55
C LEU A 91 1.35 2.48 7.51
N PHE A 92 0.74 3.14 6.52
CA PHE A 92 0.82 4.59 6.37
C PHE A 92 0.28 5.33 7.60
N LYS A 93 -0.90 4.93 8.08
CA LYS A 93 -1.51 5.52 9.27
C LYS A 93 -0.61 5.40 10.50
N THR A 94 -0.07 4.20 10.76
CA THR A 94 0.82 3.94 11.90
C THR A 94 2.07 4.80 11.84
N GLY A 95 2.69 4.93 10.67
CA GLY A 95 3.89 5.75 10.50
C GLY A 95 3.63 7.22 10.80
N ILE A 96 2.57 7.79 10.21
CA ILE A 96 2.22 9.20 10.37
C ILE A 96 1.74 9.53 11.77
N GLU A 97 0.87 8.70 12.37
CA GLU A 97 0.40 8.91 13.75
C GLU A 97 1.55 8.85 14.74
N SER A 98 2.50 7.94 14.54
CA SER A 98 3.69 7.81 15.38
C SER A 98 4.61 9.01 15.25
N ALA A 99 4.83 9.51 14.03
CA ALA A 99 5.62 10.72 13.80
C ALA A 99 4.95 11.95 14.45
N ALA A 100 3.63 12.08 14.31
CA ALA A 100 2.86 13.17 14.91
C ALA A 100 2.94 13.15 16.44
N GLU A 101 2.75 11.98 17.06
CA GLU A 101 2.86 11.79 18.51
C GLU A 101 4.26 12.10 19.04
N LEU A 102 5.31 11.64 18.35
CA LEU A 102 6.70 11.93 18.73
C LEU A 102 7.06 13.42 18.55
N ALA A 103 6.46 14.09 17.56
CA ALA A 103 6.60 15.53 17.34
C ALA A 103 5.77 16.38 18.33
N GLY A 104 4.91 15.77 19.15
CA GLY A 104 4.08 16.48 20.12
C GLY A 104 2.82 17.10 19.53
N ALA A 105 2.32 16.57 18.40
CA ALA A 105 1.04 16.99 17.85
C ALA A 105 -0.11 16.68 18.81
N SER A 106 -1.17 17.49 18.75
CA SER A 106 -2.40 17.22 19.52
C SER A 106 -3.08 15.92 19.05
N VAL A 107 -3.94 15.35 19.90
CA VAL A 107 -4.72 14.15 19.56
C VAL A 107 -5.52 14.35 18.27
N SER A 108 -6.22 15.49 18.14
CA SER A 108 -7.00 15.78 16.94
C SER A 108 -6.15 15.95 15.68
N GLN A 109 -4.96 16.57 15.78
CA GLN A 109 -4.04 16.64 14.64
C GLN A 109 -3.51 15.25 14.25
N THR A 110 -3.17 14.42 15.23
CA THR A 110 -2.73 13.04 15.00
C THR A 110 -3.83 12.22 14.31
N GLU A 111 -5.08 12.31 14.76
CA GLU A 111 -6.23 11.64 14.15
C GLU A 111 -6.53 12.15 12.73
N ALA A 112 -6.42 13.45 12.50
CA ALA A 112 -6.60 14.06 11.18
C ALA A 112 -5.53 13.57 10.20
N LEU A 113 -4.26 13.60 10.61
CA LEU A 113 -3.13 13.08 9.82
C LEU A 113 -3.27 11.58 9.55
N GLY A 114 -3.68 10.81 10.55
CA GLY A 114 -3.94 9.38 10.43
C GLY A 114 -5.07 9.08 9.44
N THR A 115 -6.17 9.84 9.49
CA THR A 115 -7.30 9.69 8.56
C THR A 115 -6.91 10.06 7.14
N TRP A 116 -6.23 11.21 6.98
CA TRP A 116 -5.72 11.68 5.70
C TRP A 116 -4.87 10.64 4.99
N ILE A 117 -3.80 10.18 5.65
CA ILE A 117 -2.86 9.27 5.01
C ILE A 117 -3.49 7.88 4.80
N HIS A 118 -4.37 7.45 5.70
CA HIS A 118 -5.08 6.18 5.56
C HIS A 118 -5.96 6.18 4.30
N ARG A 119 -6.72 7.25 4.09
CA ARG A 119 -7.56 7.39 2.90
C ARG A 119 -6.74 7.55 1.63
N LEU A 120 -5.64 8.30 1.67
CA LEU A 120 -4.71 8.41 0.55
C LEU A 120 -4.07 7.06 0.20
N ALA A 121 -3.73 6.23 1.20
CA ALA A 121 -3.20 4.89 0.99
C ALA A 121 -4.22 3.92 0.37
N VAL A 122 -5.52 4.03 0.72
CA VAL A 122 -6.59 3.29 0.03
C VAL A 122 -6.74 3.78 -1.41
N ALA A 123 -6.76 5.10 -1.63
CA ALA A 123 -6.82 5.70 -2.96
C ALA A 123 -5.65 5.24 -3.85
N TYR A 124 -4.45 5.14 -3.26
CA TYR A 124 -3.26 4.63 -3.92
C TYR A 124 -3.44 3.19 -4.42
N GLN A 125 -3.95 2.29 -3.58
CA GLN A 125 -4.13 0.89 -3.97
C GLN A 125 -5.18 0.74 -5.08
N LEU A 126 -6.26 1.50 -5.01
CA LEU A 126 -7.28 1.53 -6.06
C LEU A 126 -6.73 2.12 -7.37
N ARG A 127 -5.83 3.12 -7.27
CA ARG A 127 -5.14 3.67 -8.44
C ARG A 127 -4.17 2.66 -9.04
N ASP A 128 -3.44 1.89 -8.25
CA ASP A 128 -2.58 0.79 -8.73
C ASP A 128 -3.36 -0.22 -9.57
N ASP A 129 -4.53 -0.65 -9.07
CA ASP A 129 -5.43 -1.55 -9.79
C ASP A 129 -5.95 -0.93 -11.11
N LEU A 130 -6.19 0.39 -11.15
CA LEU A 130 -6.57 1.10 -12.37
C LEU A 130 -5.42 1.17 -13.39
N GLU A 131 -4.21 1.49 -12.92
CA GLU A 131 -3.02 1.56 -13.77
C GLU A 131 -2.70 0.19 -14.38
N ASP A 132 -2.98 -0.92 -13.69
CA ASP A 132 -2.80 -2.26 -14.23
C ASP A 132 -3.59 -2.49 -15.54
N LEU A 133 -4.72 -1.81 -15.72
CA LEU A 133 -5.57 -1.91 -16.92
C LEU A 133 -5.15 -0.96 -18.07
N SER A 134 -4.19 -0.06 -17.85
CA SER A 134 -3.81 0.98 -18.83
C SER A 134 -2.32 1.11 -19.12
N ARG A 135 -1.44 0.40 -18.39
CA ARG A 135 0.02 0.47 -18.58
C ARG A 135 0.42 0.27 -20.06
N SER A 136 1.35 1.08 -20.57
CA SER A 136 2.08 0.76 -21.81
C SER A 136 3.50 0.34 -21.41
N SER A 137 3.95 -0.83 -21.88
CA SER A 137 5.05 -1.64 -21.36
C SER A 137 6.48 -1.09 -21.51
N GLU A 138 6.72 0.23 -21.41
CA GLU A 138 8.08 0.79 -21.55
C GLU A 138 8.51 1.78 -20.45
N LYS A 139 7.57 2.38 -19.68
CA LYS A 139 7.92 3.45 -18.71
C LYS A 139 7.44 3.23 -17.27
N GLY A 140 6.62 2.20 -16.99
CA GLY A 140 6.05 1.99 -15.66
C GLY A 140 6.47 0.65 -15.05
N GLN A 141 6.94 0.67 -13.79
CA GLN A 141 7.11 -0.42 -12.79
C GLN A 141 7.51 -1.86 -13.24
N GLY A 142 7.89 -2.08 -14.49
CA GLY A 142 8.30 -3.38 -15.05
C GLY A 142 7.18 -4.43 -15.21
N ARG A 143 5.90 -4.08 -15.09
CA ARG A 143 4.76 -5.03 -15.18
C ARG A 143 3.99 -4.92 -16.49
N SER A 144 3.52 -6.06 -17.00
CA SER A 144 2.63 -6.15 -18.17
C SER A 144 1.19 -5.71 -17.84
N VAL A 145 0.43 -5.31 -18.86
CA VAL A 145 -1.00 -4.94 -18.71
C VAL A 145 -1.83 -6.13 -18.26
N GLY A 146 -2.76 -5.89 -17.34
CA GLY A 146 -3.72 -6.88 -16.88
C GLY A 146 -3.06 -8.01 -16.11
N THR A 147 -1.91 -7.76 -15.46
CA THR A 147 -1.25 -8.76 -14.62
C THR A 147 -2.21 -9.26 -13.54
N ASP A 148 -3.01 -8.37 -12.96
CA ASP A 148 -3.98 -8.71 -11.92
C ASP A 148 -5.15 -9.55 -12.47
N LEU A 149 -5.55 -9.35 -13.73
CA LEU A 149 -6.54 -10.22 -14.39
C LEU A 149 -5.99 -11.61 -14.64
N VAL A 150 -4.73 -11.67 -15.06
CA VAL A 150 -4.04 -12.90 -15.37
C VAL A 150 -3.90 -13.76 -14.12
N THR A 151 -3.56 -13.18 -12.97
CA THR A 151 -3.46 -13.90 -11.68
C THR A 151 -4.79 -14.10 -10.97
N CYS A 152 -5.91 -13.62 -11.55
CA CYS A 152 -7.22 -13.61 -10.89
C CYS A 152 -7.17 -12.97 -9.49
N LYS A 153 -6.42 -11.87 -9.36
CA LYS A 153 -6.35 -11.11 -8.11
C LYS A 153 -7.75 -10.54 -7.79
N PRO A 154 -8.20 -10.61 -6.53
CA PRO A 154 -9.52 -10.13 -6.11
C PRO A 154 -9.58 -8.58 -6.04
N THR A 155 -9.50 -7.89 -7.17
CA THR A 155 -9.47 -6.42 -7.22
C THR A 155 -10.85 -5.79 -6.99
N TYR A 156 -10.85 -4.54 -6.51
CA TYR A 156 -12.09 -3.78 -6.33
C TYR A 156 -12.83 -3.57 -7.66
N ILE A 157 -12.11 -3.44 -8.78
CA ILE A 157 -12.69 -3.31 -10.12
C ILE A 157 -13.46 -4.57 -10.51
N MET A 158 -12.89 -5.76 -10.28
CA MET A 158 -13.57 -7.03 -10.54
C MET A 158 -14.86 -7.18 -9.71
N SER A 159 -14.80 -6.77 -8.43
CA SER A 159 -15.98 -6.81 -7.54
C SER A 159 -17.10 -5.89 -8.02
N LEU A 160 -16.76 -4.68 -8.48
CA LEU A 160 -17.71 -3.73 -9.04
C LEU A 160 -18.29 -4.20 -10.36
N ALA A 161 -17.46 -4.83 -11.20
CA ALA A 161 -17.90 -5.39 -12.48
C ALA A 161 -18.90 -6.52 -12.24
N GLN A 162 -18.61 -7.45 -11.32
CA GLN A 162 -19.55 -8.51 -10.94
C GLN A 162 -20.89 -7.95 -10.44
N ALA A 163 -20.87 -6.89 -9.64
CA ALA A 163 -22.08 -6.29 -9.10
C ALA A 163 -22.96 -5.64 -10.18
N GLN A 164 -22.36 -5.15 -11.27
CA GLN A 164 -23.04 -4.38 -12.32
C GLN A 164 -23.25 -5.15 -13.63
N ALA A 165 -22.59 -6.30 -13.78
CA ALA A 165 -22.61 -7.08 -15.00
C ALA A 165 -24.01 -7.58 -15.35
N ASP A 166 -24.37 -7.39 -16.62
CA ASP A 166 -25.49 -8.09 -17.25
C ASP A 166 -25.21 -9.62 -17.31
N PRO A 167 -26.19 -10.46 -17.71
CA PRO A 167 -25.99 -11.90 -17.74
C PRO A 167 -24.82 -12.39 -18.63
N VAL A 168 -24.56 -11.72 -19.75
CA VAL A 168 -23.47 -12.08 -20.69
C VAL A 168 -22.12 -11.69 -20.11
N GLN A 169 -22.01 -10.47 -19.60
CA GLN A 169 -20.82 -9.97 -18.92
C GLN A 169 -20.49 -10.82 -17.70
N ARG A 170 -21.51 -11.21 -16.91
CA ARG A 170 -21.33 -12.06 -15.72
C ARG A 170 -20.81 -13.44 -16.09
N ALA A 171 -21.34 -14.05 -17.15
CA ALA A 171 -20.84 -15.32 -17.65
C ALA A 171 -19.36 -15.21 -18.08
N ALA A 172 -18.98 -14.13 -18.77
CA ALA A 172 -17.59 -13.88 -19.15
C ALA A 172 -16.66 -13.69 -17.94
N LEU A 173 -17.10 -12.98 -16.90
CA LEU A 173 -16.32 -12.81 -15.67
C LEU A 173 -16.11 -14.15 -14.94
N ILE A 174 -17.15 -14.98 -14.84
CA ILE A 174 -17.06 -16.32 -14.24
C ILE A 174 -16.11 -17.21 -15.04
N GLU A 175 -16.25 -17.21 -16.36
CA GLU A 175 -15.38 -18.00 -17.25
C GLU A 175 -13.91 -17.58 -17.11
N TRP A 176 -13.65 -16.28 -17.00
CA TRP A 176 -12.30 -15.77 -16.82
C TRP A 176 -11.66 -16.23 -15.50
N VAL A 177 -12.42 -16.21 -14.39
CA VAL A 177 -11.90 -16.69 -13.10
C VAL A 177 -11.60 -18.18 -13.16
N ALA A 178 -12.44 -18.97 -13.86
CA ALA A 178 -12.22 -20.40 -14.02
C ALA A 178 -11.05 -20.73 -14.97
N ASN A 179 -10.90 -19.97 -16.05
CA ASN A 179 -9.94 -20.21 -17.12
C ASN A 179 -9.25 -18.90 -17.56
N PRO A 180 -8.37 -18.32 -16.73
CA PRO A 180 -7.70 -17.07 -17.08
C PRO A 180 -6.75 -17.25 -18.25
N SER A 181 -6.62 -16.21 -19.08
CA SER A 181 -5.74 -16.19 -20.25
C SER A 181 -4.62 -15.17 -20.10
N SER A 182 -3.42 -15.53 -20.54
CA SER A 182 -2.30 -14.59 -20.72
C SER A 182 -2.22 -14.03 -22.14
N ASP A 183 -3.17 -14.36 -23.03
CA ASP A 183 -3.22 -13.82 -24.37
C ASP A 183 -3.56 -12.31 -24.35
N PRO A 184 -2.76 -11.44 -24.97
CA PRO A 184 -3.02 -9.99 -24.97
C PRO A 184 -4.38 -9.59 -25.55
N GLY A 185 -4.88 -10.31 -26.56
CA GLY A 185 -6.19 -10.06 -27.15
C GLY A 185 -7.33 -10.40 -26.18
N ALA A 186 -7.22 -11.54 -25.49
CA ALA A 186 -8.15 -11.94 -24.45
C ALA A 186 -8.16 -10.96 -23.27
N ILE A 187 -6.99 -10.49 -22.82
CA ILE A 187 -6.85 -9.48 -21.76
C ILE A 187 -7.53 -8.16 -22.18
N ALA A 188 -7.27 -7.68 -23.41
CA ALA A 188 -7.92 -6.47 -23.93
C ALA A 188 -9.45 -6.60 -24.03
N GLY A 189 -9.94 -7.80 -24.42
CA GLY A 189 -11.37 -8.12 -24.40
C GLY A 189 -11.97 -8.04 -23.01
N MET A 190 -11.31 -8.63 -22.01
CA MET A 190 -11.75 -8.56 -20.61
C MET A 190 -11.75 -7.12 -20.08
N ILE A 191 -10.71 -6.34 -20.35
CA ILE A 191 -10.67 -4.90 -19.99
C ILE A 191 -11.85 -4.13 -20.60
N THR A 192 -12.22 -4.46 -21.83
CA THR A 192 -13.39 -3.85 -22.50
C THR A 192 -14.69 -4.19 -21.77
N ILE A 193 -14.85 -5.45 -21.33
CA ILE A 193 -16.00 -5.87 -20.51
C ILE A 193 -16.03 -5.09 -19.19
N LEU A 194 -14.90 -4.99 -18.47
CA LEU A 194 -14.82 -4.25 -17.21
C LEU A 194 -15.23 -2.79 -17.35
N ARG A 195 -14.77 -2.11 -18.42
CA ARG A 195 -15.21 -0.74 -18.74
C ARG A 195 -16.70 -0.68 -19.08
N ALA A 196 -17.22 -1.61 -19.86
CA ALA A 196 -18.64 -1.65 -20.23
C ALA A 196 -19.58 -1.84 -19.02
N THR A 197 -19.10 -2.46 -17.93
CA THR A 197 -19.87 -2.54 -16.67
C THR A 197 -19.93 -1.21 -15.88
N GLY A 198 -19.10 -0.21 -16.24
CA GLY A 198 -18.93 1.02 -15.45
C GLY A 198 -18.06 0.85 -14.20
N ALA A 199 -17.41 -0.30 -14.02
CA ALA A 199 -16.59 -0.59 -12.84
C ALA A 199 -15.33 0.28 -12.76
N VAL A 200 -14.70 0.57 -13.90
CA VAL A 200 -13.49 1.39 -13.99
C VAL A 200 -13.79 2.81 -13.53
N GLU A 201 -14.87 3.40 -14.02
CA GLU A 201 -15.32 4.76 -13.68
C GLU A 201 -15.72 4.85 -12.20
N LYS A 202 -16.41 3.83 -11.66
CA LYS A 202 -16.75 3.77 -10.23
C LYS A 202 -15.53 3.62 -9.33
N CYS A 203 -14.54 2.84 -9.75
CA CYS A 203 -13.27 2.74 -9.02
C CYS A 203 -12.54 4.09 -9.00
N ALA A 204 -12.46 4.79 -10.14
CA ALA A 204 -11.88 6.13 -10.23
C ALA A 204 -12.64 7.15 -9.35
N ALA A 205 -13.97 7.07 -9.31
CA ALA A 205 -14.77 7.91 -8.41
C ALA A 205 -14.49 7.60 -6.93
N LYS A 206 -14.24 6.34 -6.57
CA LYS A 206 -13.86 5.96 -5.20
C LYS A 206 -12.47 6.47 -4.82
N VAL A 207 -11.49 6.45 -5.74
CA VAL A 207 -10.17 7.09 -5.55
C VAL A 207 -10.36 8.56 -5.17
N LYS A 208 -11.17 9.30 -5.94
CA LYS A 208 -11.46 10.70 -5.66
C LYS A 208 -12.13 10.90 -4.29
N SER A 209 -13.17 10.11 -3.98
CA SER A 209 -13.85 10.15 -2.67
C SER A 209 -12.88 9.97 -1.50
N CYS A 210 -11.96 9.00 -1.60
CA CYS A 210 -10.97 8.78 -0.56
C CYS A 210 -10.02 9.98 -0.40
N VAL A 211 -9.58 10.58 -1.50
CA VAL A 211 -8.75 11.79 -1.45
C VAL A 211 -9.50 12.94 -0.77
N ASP A 212 -10.75 13.21 -1.19
CA ASP A 212 -11.58 14.29 -0.66
C ASP A 212 -11.86 14.09 0.85
N GLU A 213 -12.16 12.86 1.27
CA GLU A 213 -12.32 12.48 2.68
C GLU A 213 -11.05 12.74 3.49
N GLY A 214 -9.89 12.38 2.94
CA GLY A 214 -8.60 12.57 3.61
C GLY A 214 -8.23 14.04 3.77
N LEU A 215 -8.40 14.85 2.72
CA LEU A 215 -8.13 16.29 2.77
C LEU A 215 -9.10 17.00 3.72
N THR A 216 -10.38 16.62 3.72
CA THR A 216 -11.37 17.15 4.66
C THR A 216 -10.94 16.94 6.11
N ALA A 217 -10.38 15.77 6.43
CA ALA A 217 -9.89 15.48 7.79
C ALA A 217 -8.75 16.44 8.21
N LEU A 218 -7.82 16.77 7.32
CA LEU A 218 -6.77 17.76 7.60
C LEU A 218 -7.33 19.13 7.95
N HIS A 219 -8.31 19.60 7.17
CA HIS A 219 -8.95 20.91 7.36
C HIS A 219 -9.77 21.01 8.65
N GLN A 220 -10.19 19.87 9.22
CA GLN A 220 -10.99 19.81 10.46
C GLN A 220 -10.16 19.63 11.74
N ALA A 221 -8.83 19.54 11.64
CA ALA A 221 -7.96 19.36 12.80
C ALA A 221 -8.03 20.53 13.80
N SER A 222 -7.94 20.23 15.10
CA SER A 222 -7.92 21.23 16.17
C SER A 222 -6.82 20.94 17.20
N PRO A 223 -5.77 21.79 17.32
CA PRO A 223 -5.57 23.04 16.60
C PRO A 223 -5.38 22.85 15.09
N ALA A 224 -5.80 23.85 14.31
CA ALA A 224 -5.62 23.84 12.87
C ALA A 224 -4.13 23.75 12.50
N PHE A 225 -3.83 23.05 11.41
CA PHE A 225 -2.50 23.09 10.80
C PHE A 225 -2.21 24.48 10.23
N THR A 226 -0.93 24.83 10.13
CA THR A 226 -0.56 26.08 9.45
C THR A 226 -0.90 25.99 7.95
N PRO A 227 -1.17 27.12 7.27
CA PRO A 227 -1.42 27.12 5.83
C PRO A 227 -0.30 26.45 5.03
N GLU A 228 0.97 26.67 5.42
CA GLU A 228 2.13 26.04 4.77
C GLU A 228 2.12 24.51 4.91
N MET A 229 1.73 23.97 6.08
CA MET A 229 1.62 22.53 6.29
C MET A 229 0.49 21.93 5.44
N LEU A 230 -0.67 22.58 5.39
CA LEU A 230 -1.80 22.15 4.56
C LEU A 230 -1.41 22.09 3.09
N THR A 231 -0.82 23.17 2.55
CA THR A 231 -0.37 23.20 1.14
C THR A 231 0.63 22.08 0.83
N ARG A 232 1.57 21.77 1.74
CA ARG A 232 2.51 20.66 1.53
C ARG A 232 1.80 19.30 1.49
N MET A 233 0.84 19.07 2.38
CA MET A 233 0.08 17.81 2.43
C MET A 233 -0.85 17.67 1.21
N GLU A 234 -1.47 18.76 0.77
CA GLU A 234 -2.28 18.81 -0.45
C GLU A 234 -1.44 18.49 -1.69
N HIS A 235 -0.30 19.18 -1.88
CA HIS A 235 0.61 18.88 -2.98
C HIS A 235 1.14 17.44 -2.95
N PHE A 236 1.47 16.92 -1.76
CA PHE A 236 1.87 15.51 -1.62
C PHE A 236 0.73 14.58 -2.06
N THR A 237 -0.50 14.87 -1.65
CA THR A 237 -1.69 14.10 -2.00
C THR A 237 -1.89 14.06 -3.52
N GLU A 238 -1.86 15.23 -4.16
CA GLU A 238 -2.00 15.38 -5.61
C GLU A 238 -0.91 14.63 -6.37
N TYR A 239 0.35 14.81 -5.97
CA TYR A 239 1.48 14.10 -6.56
C TYR A 239 1.34 12.58 -6.42
N PHE A 240 1.03 12.08 -5.22
CA PHE A 240 1.03 10.65 -4.91
C PHE A 240 0.01 9.83 -5.71
N ILE A 241 -1.06 10.47 -6.22
CA ILE A 241 -2.06 9.85 -7.10
C ILE A 241 -2.00 10.33 -8.56
N SER A 242 -1.04 11.18 -8.91
CA SER A 242 -0.84 11.72 -10.26
C SER A 242 -0.23 10.71 -11.23
N ALA A 243 -0.45 10.91 -12.53
CA ALA A 243 0.25 10.15 -13.58
C ALA A 243 1.78 10.30 -13.46
N GLU A 244 2.27 11.50 -13.12
CA GLU A 244 3.71 11.76 -12.93
C GLU A 244 4.33 10.81 -11.91
N TYR A 245 3.67 10.58 -10.77
CA TYR A 245 4.13 9.61 -9.80
C TYR A 245 4.18 8.20 -10.40
N TRP A 246 3.13 7.74 -11.06
CA TRP A 246 3.06 6.37 -11.58
C TRP A 246 3.98 6.09 -12.78
N GLU A 247 4.35 7.12 -13.53
CA GLU A 247 5.28 7.06 -14.67
C GLU A 247 6.73 7.34 -14.28
N ARG A 248 7.01 7.62 -12.99
CA ARG A 248 8.36 7.93 -12.54
C ARG A 248 9.30 6.72 -12.71
N ALA A 249 10.56 7.01 -13.03
CA ALA A 249 11.60 6.00 -12.97
C ALA A 249 11.82 5.55 -11.52
N LEU A 250 11.84 4.23 -11.29
CA LEU A 250 12.26 3.68 -10.00
C LEU A 250 13.78 3.78 -9.89
N SER A 251 14.26 4.40 -8.82
CA SER A 251 15.69 4.37 -8.51
C SER A 251 16.12 2.94 -8.17
N PRO A 252 17.31 2.50 -8.61
CA PRO A 252 17.85 1.24 -8.15
C PRO A 252 18.02 1.27 -6.63
N LEU A 253 17.91 0.10 -6.00
CA LEU A 253 18.24 -0.03 -4.59
C LEU A 253 19.70 0.39 -4.36
N PRO A 254 20.00 1.12 -3.27
CA PRO A 254 21.37 1.46 -2.94
C PRO A 254 22.18 0.19 -2.66
N ASP A 255 23.45 0.18 -3.10
CA ASP A 255 24.44 -0.87 -2.84
C ASP A 255 25.54 -0.32 -1.92
N PRO A 256 25.84 -0.94 -0.77
CA PRO A 256 25.19 -2.12 -0.20
C PRO A 256 23.79 -1.83 0.36
N LEU A 257 22.91 -2.83 0.26
CA LEU A 257 21.59 -2.85 0.89
C LEU A 257 21.66 -2.73 2.42
N PHE A 258 22.80 -3.08 3.01
CA PHE A 258 23.03 -3.06 4.45
C PHE A 258 23.94 -1.89 4.82
N PRO A 259 23.56 -1.06 5.81
CA PRO A 259 24.55 -0.21 6.46
C PRO A 259 25.66 -1.10 7.04
N PRO A 260 26.93 -0.63 7.08
CA PRO A 260 28.00 -1.36 7.74
C PRO A 260 27.60 -1.70 9.18
N GLU A 261 28.05 -2.85 9.71
CA GLU A 261 27.78 -3.25 11.09
C GLU A 261 28.03 -2.05 12.02
N ARG A 262 27.01 -1.64 12.76
CA ARG A 262 27.21 -0.75 13.90
C ARG A 262 27.95 -1.57 14.94
N VAL A 263 29.28 -1.50 14.94
CA VAL A 263 30.07 -1.90 16.09
C VAL A 263 29.64 -0.97 17.21
N ALA A 264 28.79 -1.48 18.12
CA ALA A 264 28.55 -0.81 19.38
C ALA A 264 29.91 -0.72 20.09
N GLY A 265 30.57 0.43 19.98
CA GLY A 265 31.75 0.71 20.77
C GLY A 265 31.34 0.66 22.24
N PRO A 266 32.10 -0.02 23.11
CA PRO A 266 31.96 0.22 24.54
C PRO A 266 32.36 1.69 24.78
N ASP A 267 31.54 2.42 25.51
CA ASP A 267 31.74 3.82 25.95
C ASP A 267 31.34 4.95 25.00
N GLU A 268 30.04 5.22 24.92
CA GLU A 268 29.56 6.61 25.04
C GLU A 268 29.00 6.83 26.45
N HIS A 269 29.93 6.94 27.40
CA HIS A 269 29.66 7.50 28.72
C HIS A 269 29.22 8.96 28.54
N VAL A 270 27.90 9.19 28.52
CA VAL A 270 27.34 10.53 28.78
C VAL A 270 27.81 10.94 30.17
N PRO A 271 28.61 12.02 30.33
CA PRO A 271 29.03 12.44 31.65
C PRO A 271 27.77 12.85 32.44
N ARG A 272 27.44 12.08 33.48
CA ARG A 272 26.49 12.54 34.50
C ARG A 272 27.15 13.71 35.21
N GLU A 273 26.75 14.93 34.88
CA GLU A 273 27.08 16.11 35.68
C GLU A 273 26.67 15.83 37.13
N LYS A 274 27.68 15.74 38.01
CA LYS A 274 27.47 15.75 39.45
C LYS A 274 26.94 17.14 39.80
N ARG A 275 25.63 17.25 40.04
CA ARG A 275 25.10 18.30 40.92
C ARG A 275 25.59 17.98 42.33
N HIS A 276 26.53 18.76 42.82
CA HIS A 276 26.69 18.97 44.25
C HIS A 276 26.72 20.48 44.51
N GLU A 277 26.01 20.80 45.58
CA GLU A 277 25.80 22.05 46.33
C GLU A 277 26.93 23.07 46.30
#